data_AF-A0A7K5IXD4-F1
#
_entry.id   AF-A0A7K5IXD4-F1
#
_cell.length_a   1.000
_cell.length_b   1.000
_cell.length_c   1.000
_cell.angle_alpha   90.00
_cell.angle_beta   90.00
_cell.angle_gamma   90.00
#
_symmetry.space_group_name_H-M   'P 1'
#
loop_
_entity.id
_entity.type
_entity.pdbx_description
1 polymer ?
#
loop_
_entity_poly.entity_id
_entity_poly.type
_entity_poly.pdbx_seq_one_letter_code
_entity_poly.pdbx_strand_id
1 'polypeptide(L)' 'AHEENVRFIYEAWQCVERDLRSQMGSERGLVEEYVEKMPNPSLKAFKPVDLGDLKRRNTQDAKKS' A
#
# COMPACT_ATOMS: atom_id res chain seq x y z
N ALA A 1 23.46 -11.96 -21.07
CA ALA A 1 22.77 -10.74 -20.59
C ALA A 1 21.26 -10.95 -20.40
N HIS A 2 20.41 -11.02 -21.44
CA HIS A 2 18.96 -11.12 -21.24
C HIS A 2 18.54 -12.39 -20.50
N GLU A 3 19.02 -13.55 -20.94
CA GLU A 3 18.68 -14.84 -20.33
C GLU A 3 19.15 -14.94 -18.87
N GLU A 4 20.32 -14.38 -18.56
CA GLU A 4 20.85 -14.32 -17.19
C GLU A 4 20.03 -13.39 -16.30
N ASN A 5 19.58 -12.24 -16.81
CA ASN A 5 18.72 -11.33 -16.07
C ASN A 5 17.34 -11.93 -15.79
N VAL A 6 16.76 -12.63 -16.79
CA VAL A 6 15.48 -13.32 -16.63
C VAL A 6 15.60 -14.41 -15.57
N ARG A 7 16.66 -15.21 -15.63
CA ARG A 7 16.95 -16.24 -14.64
C ARG A 7 17.18 -15.66 -13.24
N PHE A 8 17.95 -14.57 -13.13
CA PHE A 8 18.20 -13.87 -11.87
C PHE A 8 16.92 -13.36 -11.21
N ILE A 9 16.06 -12.68 -11.98
CA ILE A 9 14.78 -12.16 -11.46
C ILE A 9 13.87 -13.31 -11.03
N TYR A 10 13.80 -14.38 -11.82
CA TYR A 10 12.99 -15.55 -11.50
C TYR A 10 13.45 -16.22 -10.20
N GLU A 11 14.75 -16.51 -10.06
CA GLU A 11 15.32 -17.13 -8.85
C GLU A 11 15.15 -16.23 -7.61
N ALA A 12 15.35 -14.92 -7.76
CA ALA A 12 15.13 -13.95 -6.70
C ALA A 12 13.66 -13.92 -6.26
N TRP A 13 12.72 -13.93 -7.22
CA TRP A 13 11.29 -13.93 -6.92
C TRP A 13 10.84 -15.23 -6.24
N GLN A 14 11.35 -16.39 -6.69
CA GLN A 14 11.08 -17.68 -6.03
C GLN A 14 11.53 -17.69 -4.55
N CYS A 15 12.65 -17.03 -4.24
CA CYS A 15 13.08 -16.86 -2.84
C CYS A 15 12.08 -16.03 -2.03
N VAL A 16 11.64 -14.89 -2.57
CA VAL A 16 10.63 -14.03 -1.93
C VAL A 16 9.32 -14.79 -1.70
N GLU A 17 8.83 -15.53 -2.70
CA GLU A 17 7.57 -16.30 -2.57
C GLU A 17 7.65 -17.43 -1.53
N ARG A 18 8.80 -18.10 -1.43
CA ARG A 18 9.03 -19.12 -0.40
C ARG A 18 9.04 -18.50 0.99
N ASP A 19 9.74 -17.40 1.17
CA ASP A 19 9.83 -16.71 2.46
C ASP A 19 8.46 -16.15 2.86
N LEU A 20 7.69 -15.63 1.89
CA LEU A 20 6.30 -15.22 2.06
C LEU A 20 5.45 -16.38 2.59
N ARG A 21 5.49 -17.53 1.90
CA ARG A 21 4.71 -18.72 2.25
C ARG A 21 5.12 -19.32 3.60
N SER A 22 6.41 -19.27 3.93
CA SER A 22 6.92 -19.72 5.23
C SER A 22 6.45 -18.81 6.37
N GLN A 23 6.22 -17.53 6.10
CA GLN A 23 5.71 -16.58 7.09
C GLN A 23 4.19 -16.65 7.27
N MET A 24 3.43 -17.17 6.30
CA MET A 24 1.97 -17.33 6.40
C MET A 24 1.51 -18.33 7.49
N GLY A 25 2.41 -19.13 8.05
CA GLY A 25 2.15 -19.97 9.24
C GLY A 25 2.31 -19.23 10.57
N SER A 26 2.79 -17.98 10.55
CA SER A 26 2.91 -17.08 11.69
C SER A 26 1.90 -15.94 11.48
N GLU A 27 0.86 -15.87 12.32
CA GLU A 27 -0.29 -14.93 12.17
C GLU A 27 0.07 -13.42 12.13
N ARG A 28 1.35 -13.03 12.12
CA ARG A 28 1.80 -11.63 12.23
C ARG A 28 3.03 -11.29 11.38
N GLY A 29 3.12 -11.83 10.16
CA GLY A 29 4.42 -11.93 9.47
C GLY A 29 4.81 -10.86 8.45
N LEU A 30 3.92 -10.31 7.62
CA LEU A 30 4.35 -9.78 6.31
C LEU A 30 4.05 -8.34 5.98
N VAL A 31 3.15 -7.70 6.71
CA VAL A 31 2.96 -6.26 6.61
C VAL A 31 3.32 -5.74 7.97
N GLU A 32 4.50 -5.14 8.09
CA GLU A 32 4.74 -4.24 9.20
C GLU A 32 3.69 -3.14 9.02
N GLU A 33 2.62 -3.21 9.82
CA GLU A 33 1.58 -2.20 9.82
C GLU A 33 2.30 -0.87 9.93
N TYR A 34 1.98 0.05 9.02
CA TYR A 34 2.59 1.36 9.06
C TYR A 34 2.20 2.03 10.38
N VAL A 35 3.14 2.02 11.32
CA VAL A 35 3.05 2.76 12.57
C VAL A 35 3.94 3.97 12.42
N GLU A 36 3.33 5.16 12.41
CA GLU A 36 4.05 6.42 12.41
C GLU A 36 4.82 6.57 13.74
N LYS A 37 6.09 6.15 13.76
CA LYS A 37 6.95 6.23 14.97
C LYS A 37 7.30 7.67 15.34
N MET A 38 7.29 8.58 14.37
CA MET A 38 7.52 10.01 14.55
C MET A 38 6.38 10.78 13.90
N PRO A 39 5.45 11.37 14.68
CA PRO A 39 4.30 12.07 14.11
C PRO A 39 4.77 13.27 13.29
N ASN A 40 4.29 13.36 12.04
CA ASN A 40 4.61 14.45 11.14
C ASN A 40 4.02 15.78 11.66
N PRO A 41 4.85 16.78 12.04
CA PRO A 41 4.37 18.06 12.55
C PRO A 41 3.47 18.81 11.55
N SER A 42 3.64 18.58 10.26
CA SER A 42 2.84 19.18 9.19
C SER A 42 1.40 18.65 9.16
N LEU A 43 1.13 17.48 9.76
CA LEU A 43 -0.21 16.89 9.83
C LEU A 43 -1.02 17.36 11.05
N LYS A 44 -0.51 18.27 11.89
CA LYS A 44 -1.23 18.78 13.08
C LYS A 44 -2.58 19.42 12.75
N ALA A 45 -2.70 20.07 11.59
CA ALA A 45 -3.93 20.69 11.12
C ALA A 45 -4.65 19.84 10.05
N PHE A 46 -4.21 18.59 9.85
CA PHE A 46 -4.84 17.71 8.87
C PHE A 46 -6.28 17.45 9.29
N LYS A 47 -7.21 17.82 8.41
CA LYS A 47 -8.63 17.51 8.56
C LYS A 47 -8.94 16.39 7.57
N PRO A 48 -9.27 15.17 8.05
CA PRO A 48 -9.64 14.07 7.17
C PRO A 48 -10.78 14.46 6.25
N VAL A 49 -10.69 14.04 4.99
CA VAL A 49 -11.76 14.26 4.02
C VAL A 49 -12.75 13.12 4.13
N ASP A 50 -14.03 13.44 4.35
CA ASP A 50 -15.11 12.46 4.25
C ASP A 50 -15.35 12.15 2.76
N LEU A 51 -15.04 10.90 2.38
CA LEU A 51 -15.17 10.42 1.01
C LEU A 51 -16.64 10.34 0.55
N GLY A 52 -17.57 10.09 1.47
CA GLY A 52 -19.01 10.12 1.20
C GLY A 52 -19.49 11.54 0.88
N ASP A 53 -19.06 12.54 1.66
CA ASP A 53 -19.33 13.95 1.37
C ASP A 53 -18.71 14.42 0.06
N LEU A 54 -17.47 14.00 -0.22
CA LEU A 54 -16.79 14.34 -1.46
C LEU A 54 -17.54 13.78 -2.67
N LYS A 55 -18.00 12.52 -2.59
CA LYS A 55 -18.80 11.89 -3.64
C LYS A 55 -20.13 12.60 -3.86
N ARG A 56 -20.83 12.98 -2.77
CA ARG A 56 -22.09 13.73 -2.84
C ARG A 56 -21.94 15.09 -3.54
N ARG A 57 -20.89 15.85 -3.19
CA ARG A 57 -20.61 17.16 -3.80
C ARG A 57 -20.31 17.07 -5.30
N ASN A 58 -19.45 16.14 -5.71
CA ASN A 58 -19.15 15.91 -7.14
C ASN A 58 -20.41 15.62 -7.98
N THR A 59 -21.39 14.90 -7.43
CA THR A 59 -22.65 14.64 -8.14
C THR A 59 -23.61 15.83 -8.18
N GLN A 60 -23.51 16.78 -7.24
CA GLN A 60 -24.31 18.00 -7.23
C GLN A 60 -23.74 19.06 -8.17
N ASP A 61 -22.42 19.21 -8.23
CA ASP A 61 -21.75 20.12 -9.16
C ASP A 61 -21.96 19.71 -10.62
N ALA A 62 -21.96 18.40 -10.90
CA ALA A 62 -22.24 17.85 -12.24
C ALA A 62 -23.69 18.10 -12.74
N LYS A 63 -24.64 18.40 -11.84
CA LYS A 63 -26.03 18.73 -12.20
C LYS A 63 -26.28 20.23 -12.37
N LYS A 64 -25.27 21.06 -12.12
CA LYS A 64 -25.35 22.52 -12.23
C LYS A 64 -24.58 23.07 -13.44
N SER A 65 -23.88 22.20 -14.19
CA SER A 65 -23.22 22.51 -15.46
C SER A 65 -24.05 22.05 -16.65
#